data_AF-A0A5N5MI39-F1
#
_entry.id   AF-A0A5N5MI39-F1
#
_cell.length_a   1.000
_cell.length_b   1.000
_cell.length_c   1.000
_cell.angle_alpha   90.00
_cell.angle_beta   90.00
_cell.angle_gamma   90.00
#
_symmetry.space_group_name_H-M   'P 1'
#
loop_
_entity.id
_entity.type
_entity.pdbx_description
1 polymer ?
#
loop_
_entity_poly.entity_id
_entity_poly.type
_entity_poly.pdbx_seq_one_letter_code
_entity_poly.pdbx_strand_id
1 'polypeptide(L)'
;MSAPQPPPGMPAPGQMPTREQIIAMQQQLARDAEKAGMTVPQFIEQLKKQAQEQQARMQAMQQQQGGQPPHQHQHGGPPQGGGQPQPIVPGPPNPVAIALAKFLRSQDLKPRTCILNGDRKDMFKVKRALRALQSPAYEKARKKNPALPEITDRASLENTFKLLPMSMLALRVAKIDPNEGHEGHNHAPPKKTKRIKGLWTVRIEPQQEAKEEMYYVWLWEGSQIKTKVYAALALLVIFAVVLYPLWPLKMRQGVYYLSWGFLILLGLFFLMAIFRVILFCVTYFVTPPGLWLFPNLWEDVSFLDSFKPVWAWHETEKKKKKKATTAKSSASAQATFSATTGQPAPASATTTATDTQVATGTVKPRNYIAPRVEELADDE
;
A
#
# COMPACT_ATOMS: atom_id res chain seq x y z
N MET A 1 -17.49 33.57 25.92
CA MET A 1 -18.80 34.06 25.43
C MET A 1 -19.67 32.85 25.15
N SER A 2 -20.60 32.56 26.05
CA SER A 2 -21.45 31.36 26.00
C SER A 2 -22.55 31.56 24.96
N ALA A 3 -22.73 30.58 24.07
CA ALA A 3 -23.78 30.61 23.06
C ALA A 3 -25.18 30.56 23.73
N PRO A 4 -26.16 31.33 23.25
CA PRO A 4 -27.52 31.31 23.79
C PRO A 4 -28.15 29.92 23.55
N GLN A 5 -28.61 29.29 24.63
CA GLN A 5 -29.38 28.05 24.55
C GLN A 5 -30.68 28.32 23.77
N PRO A 6 -31.05 27.44 22.82
CA PRO A 6 -32.34 27.56 22.16
C PRO A 6 -33.47 27.29 23.16
N PRO A 7 -34.64 27.94 23.02
CA PRO A 7 -35.78 27.77 23.91
C PRO A 7 -36.24 26.31 23.95
N PRO A 8 -36.75 25.84 25.10
CA PRO A 8 -37.13 24.43 25.28
C PRO A 8 -38.27 24.07 24.33
N GLY A 9 -37.99 23.19 23.37
CA GLY A 9 -39.02 22.61 22.49
C GLY A 9 -38.71 22.59 20.99
N MET A 10 -37.67 23.26 20.50
CA MET A 10 -37.28 23.13 19.09
C MET A 10 -36.20 22.04 18.90
N PRO A 11 -36.41 21.06 17.99
CA PRO A 11 -35.40 20.06 17.70
C PRO A 11 -34.19 20.72 17.01
N ALA A 12 -32.98 20.26 17.37
CA ALA A 12 -31.76 20.67 16.71
C ALA A 12 -31.80 20.29 15.21
N PRO A 13 -31.26 21.13 14.31
CA PRO A 13 -31.36 20.91 12.86
C PRO A 13 -30.76 19.55 12.48
N GLY A 14 -31.59 18.67 11.91
CA GLY A 14 -31.18 17.35 11.38
C GLY A 14 -31.65 16.13 12.17
N GLN A 15 -32.36 16.28 13.30
CA GLN A 15 -32.96 15.15 14.00
C GLN A 15 -34.47 15.08 13.71
N MET A 16 -34.98 13.88 13.38
CA MET A 16 -36.42 13.64 13.37
C MET A 16 -36.97 13.86 14.80
N PRO A 17 -38.08 14.60 14.97
CA PRO A 17 -38.63 14.87 16.30
C PRO A 17 -38.88 13.56 17.05
N THR A 18 -38.50 13.50 18.32
CA THR A 18 -38.74 12.30 19.14
C THR A 18 -40.25 12.04 19.26
N ARG A 19 -40.66 10.79 19.53
CA ARG A 19 -42.08 10.42 19.59
C ARG A 19 -42.91 11.29 20.55
N GLU A 20 -42.30 11.73 21.66
CA GLU A 20 -42.91 12.66 22.61
C GLU A 20 -43.05 14.08 22.03
N GLN A 21 -42.04 14.57 21.30
CA GLN A 21 -42.11 15.87 20.61
C GLN A 21 -43.17 15.87 19.50
N ILE A 22 -43.36 14.75 18.80
CA ILE A 22 -44.42 14.59 17.80
C ILE A 22 -45.80 14.70 18.45
N ILE A 23 -45.99 14.11 19.64
CA ILE A 23 -47.27 14.17 20.38
C ILE A 23 -47.51 15.59 20.91
N ALA A 24 -46.49 16.23 21.50
CA ALA A 24 -46.58 17.60 21.98
C ALA A 24 -46.91 18.58 20.84
N MET A 25 -46.28 18.42 19.68
CA MET A 25 -46.54 19.22 18.49
C MET A 25 -47.97 19.01 17.96
N GLN A 26 -48.47 17.77 17.91
CA GLN A 26 -49.87 17.50 17.52
C GLN A 26 -50.87 18.12 18.49
N GLN A 27 -50.62 18.07 19.79
CA GLN A 27 -51.46 18.73 20.79
C GLN A 27 -51.45 20.25 20.65
N GLN A 28 -50.30 20.83 20.33
CA GLN A 28 -50.19 22.27 20.09
C GLN A 28 -50.95 22.69 18.83
N LEU A 29 -50.78 21.96 17.73
CA LEU A 29 -51.55 22.18 16.50
C LEU A 29 -53.07 22.06 16.74
N ALA A 30 -53.50 21.12 17.58
CA ALA A 30 -54.92 20.96 17.91
C ALA A 30 -55.47 22.18 18.67
N ARG A 31 -54.73 22.71 19.65
CA ARG A 31 -55.11 23.93 20.38
C ARG A 31 -55.14 25.17 19.50
N ASP A 32 -54.19 25.29 18.58
CA ASP A 32 -54.11 26.44 17.68
C ASP A 32 -55.21 26.40 16.62
N ALA A 33 -55.54 25.21 16.10
CA ALA A 33 -56.68 25.00 15.23
C ALA A 33 -58.02 25.34 15.93
N GLU A 34 -58.18 24.93 17.20
CA GLU A 34 -59.38 25.22 18.01
C GLU A 34 -59.55 26.73 18.25
N LYS A 35 -58.46 27.44 18.59
CA LYS A 35 -58.48 28.91 18.73
C LYS A 35 -58.82 29.63 17.43
N ALA A 36 -58.41 29.05 16.30
CA ALA A 36 -58.67 29.60 14.99
C ALA A 36 -60.05 29.17 14.43
N GLY A 37 -60.84 28.41 15.20
CA GLY A 37 -62.19 27.96 14.82
C GLY A 37 -62.22 27.01 13.63
N MET A 38 -61.10 26.31 13.35
CA MET A 38 -60.94 25.44 12.19
C MET A 38 -60.60 24.00 12.62
N THR A 39 -60.86 23.05 11.73
CA THR A 39 -60.42 21.67 11.95
C THR A 39 -58.90 21.56 11.76
N VAL A 40 -58.24 20.66 12.51
CA VAL A 40 -56.79 20.39 12.41
C VAL A 40 -56.29 20.22 10.95
N PRO A 41 -56.94 19.41 10.09
CA PRO A 41 -56.50 19.30 8.69
C PRO A 41 -56.63 20.60 7.89
N GLN A 42 -57.68 21.39 8.10
CA GLN A 42 -57.83 22.70 7.45
C GLN A 42 -56.75 23.70 7.91
N PHE A 43 -56.41 23.68 9.19
CA PHE A 43 -55.35 24.51 9.74
C PHE A 43 -53.98 24.17 9.15
N ILE A 44 -53.68 22.87 8.98
CA ILE A 44 -52.43 22.41 8.34
C ILE A 44 -52.35 22.88 6.88
N GLU A 45 -53.46 22.81 6.14
CA GLU A 45 -53.51 23.25 4.75
C GLU A 45 -53.32 24.77 4.60
N GLN A 46 -53.91 25.54 5.52
CA GLN A 46 -53.69 26.99 5.59
C GLN A 46 -52.24 27.33 5.95
N LEU A 47 -51.65 26.61 6.91
CA LEU A 47 -50.24 26.80 7.31
C LEU A 47 -49.29 26.52 6.15
N LYS A 48 -49.55 25.44 5.39
CA LYS A 48 -48.80 25.08 4.18
C LYS A 48 -48.91 26.16 3.11
N LYS A 49 -50.12 26.69 2.87
CA LYS A 49 -50.36 27.76 1.90
C LYS A 49 -49.61 29.04 2.27
N GLN A 50 -49.62 29.41 3.55
CA GLN A 50 -48.90 30.59 4.06
C GLN A 50 -47.39 30.45 3.92
N ALA A 51 -46.82 29.28 4.24
CA ALA A 51 -45.39 29.02 4.09
C ALA A 51 -44.96 29.08 2.61
N GLN A 52 -45.77 28.54 1.71
CA GLN A 52 -45.50 28.51 0.28
C GLN A 52 -45.52 29.91 -0.34
N GLU A 53 -46.44 30.77 0.12
CA GLU A 53 -46.53 32.17 -0.31
C GLU A 53 -45.35 33.00 0.20
N GLN A 54 -44.89 32.75 1.44
CA GLN A 54 -43.71 33.39 2.01
C GLN A 54 -42.42 32.99 1.27
N GLN A 55 -42.31 31.71 0.88
CA GLN A 55 -41.19 31.19 0.11
C GLN A 55 -41.18 31.73 -1.33
N ALA A 56 -42.34 31.80 -1.98
CA ALA A 56 -42.47 32.41 -3.31
C ALA A 56 -42.10 33.89 -3.30
N ARG A 57 -42.48 34.62 -2.24
CA ARG A 57 -42.11 36.03 -2.06
C ARG A 57 -40.60 36.21 -1.85
N MET A 58 -39.95 35.31 -1.11
CA MET A 58 -38.50 35.30 -0.91
C MET A 58 -37.74 34.98 -2.21
N GLN A 59 -38.27 34.03 -3.00
CA GLN A 59 -37.69 33.64 -4.29
C GLN A 59 -37.85 34.74 -5.36
N ALA A 60 -39.00 35.43 -5.37
CA ALA A 60 -39.23 36.60 -6.22
C ALA A 60 -38.29 37.75 -5.87
N MET A 61 -38.01 37.97 -4.58
CA MET A 61 -37.05 38.98 -4.13
C MET A 61 -35.61 38.65 -4.54
N GLN A 62 -35.25 37.36 -4.55
CA GLN A 62 -33.94 36.89 -4.99
C GLN A 62 -33.76 36.99 -6.52
N GLN A 63 -34.86 36.86 -7.28
CA GLN A 63 -34.83 36.97 -8.75
C GLN A 63 -34.76 38.42 -9.26
N GLN A 64 -35.11 39.40 -8.42
CA GLN A 64 -35.02 40.83 -8.77
C GLN A 64 -33.61 41.41 -8.56
N GLN A 65 -32.67 40.65 -7.97
CA GLN A 65 -31.31 41.12 -7.65
C GLN A 65 -30.18 40.45 -8.47
N GLY A 66 -30.50 39.68 -9.54
CA GLY A 66 -29.49 39.00 -10.36
C GLY A 66 -29.80 39.03 -11.84
N GLY A 67 -29.16 39.94 -12.57
CA GLY A 67 -29.27 40.09 -14.02
C GLY A 67 -28.51 39.02 -14.82
N GLN A 68 -29.26 38.41 -15.74
CA GLN A 68 -28.91 37.83 -17.05
C GLN A 68 -28.19 36.44 -17.21
N PRO A 69 -28.73 35.53 -18.07
CA PRO A 69 -28.27 34.16 -18.40
C PRO A 69 -27.75 34.08 -19.88
N PRO A 70 -27.78 32.96 -20.69
CA PRO A 70 -28.09 31.50 -20.54
C PRO A 70 -27.07 30.51 -21.22
N HIS A 71 -27.07 29.17 -21.06
CA HIS A 71 -27.95 28.10 -21.64
C HIS A 71 -27.64 26.69 -21.03
N GLN A 72 -28.66 25.92 -20.53
CA GLN A 72 -29.38 24.72 -21.09
C GLN A 72 -28.63 23.37 -21.07
N HIS A 73 -29.12 22.19 -20.62
CA HIS A 73 -30.45 21.55 -20.45
C HIS A 73 -30.44 20.56 -19.23
N GLN A 74 -31.45 20.49 -18.34
CA GLN A 74 -32.73 19.74 -18.32
C GLN A 74 -32.64 18.22 -18.02
N HIS A 75 -33.11 17.77 -16.83
CA HIS A 75 -34.28 16.89 -16.65
C HIS A 75 -34.60 16.57 -15.15
N GLY A 76 -35.83 16.91 -14.73
CA GLY A 76 -36.76 16.13 -13.89
C GLY A 76 -36.39 15.67 -12.47
N GLY A 77 -36.85 16.40 -11.45
CA GLY A 77 -37.04 15.91 -10.07
C GLY A 77 -37.71 16.98 -9.18
N PRO A 78 -38.58 16.62 -8.21
CA PRO A 78 -39.34 17.57 -7.39
C PRO A 78 -38.41 18.43 -6.51
N PRO A 79 -38.79 19.67 -6.15
CA PRO A 79 -37.89 20.62 -5.50
C PRO A 79 -37.63 20.19 -4.06
N GLN A 80 -36.45 19.65 -3.81
CA GLN A 80 -35.93 19.37 -2.48
C GLN A 80 -35.57 20.69 -1.82
N GLY A 81 -36.24 21.01 -0.72
CA GLY A 81 -35.91 22.13 0.15
C GLY A 81 -34.44 22.08 0.56
N GLY A 82 -33.85 23.27 0.74
CA GLY A 82 -32.43 23.48 0.99
C GLY A 82 -31.87 22.61 2.10
N GLY A 83 -31.35 21.46 1.71
CA GLY A 83 -30.46 20.63 2.50
C GLY A 83 -29.04 20.91 2.03
N GLN A 84 -28.19 21.36 2.94
CA GLN A 84 -26.74 21.21 2.82
C GLN A 84 -26.44 19.79 2.32
N PRO A 85 -25.50 19.58 1.39
CA PRO A 85 -25.21 18.25 0.85
C PRO A 85 -24.83 17.33 2.02
N GLN A 86 -25.75 16.44 2.41
CA GLN A 86 -25.42 15.42 3.37
C GLN A 86 -24.32 14.56 2.76
N PRO A 87 -23.21 14.31 3.48
CA PRO A 87 -22.19 13.38 3.01
C PRO A 87 -22.88 12.06 2.69
N ILE A 88 -22.78 11.63 1.43
CA ILE A 88 -23.24 10.31 1.01
C ILE A 88 -22.47 9.32 1.87
N VAL A 89 -23.10 8.79 2.92
CA VAL A 89 -22.52 7.70 3.71
C VAL A 89 -22.50 6.51 2.75
N PRO A 90 -21.33 6.07 2.26
CA PRO A 90 -21.28 4.95 1.36
C PRO A 90 -21.89 3.76 2.10
N GLY A 91 -22.90 3.12 1.50
CA GLY A 91 -23.45 1.90 2.05
C GLY A 91 -22.35 0.87 2.32
N PRO A 92 -22.59 -0.11 3.21
CA PRO A 92 -21.61 -1.16 3.48
C PRO A 92 -21.12 -1.76 2.16
N PRO A 93 -19.79 -1.87 1.94
CA PRO A 93 -19.26 -2.25 0.64
C PRO A 93 -19.82 -3.60 0.22
N ASN A 94 -20.31 -3.67 -1.02
CA ASN A 94 -20.98 -4.84 -1.55
C ASN A 94 -20.11 -6.10 -1.33
N PRO A 95 -20.60 -7.14 -0.62
CA PRO A 95 -19.81 -8.32 -0.28
C PRO A 95 -19.27 -9.05 -1.52
N VAL A 96 -20.03 -9.03 -2.62
CA VAL A 96 -19.60 -9.58 -3.92
C VAL A 96 -18.40 -8.81 -4.46
N ALA A 97 -18.42 -7.48 -4.36
CA ALA A 97 -17.32 -6.64 -4.82
C ALA A 97 -16.07 -6.81 -3.93
N ILE A 98 -16.24 -7.02 -2.62
CA ILE A 98 -15.12 -7.34 -1.71
C ILE A 98 -14.50 -8.69 -2.08
N ALA A 99 -15.31 -9.71 -2.37
CA ALA A 99 -14.83 -11.01 -2.81
C ALA A 99 -14.04 -10.90 -4.12
N LEU A 100 -14.54 -10.11 -5.07
CA LEU A 100 -13.86 -9.80 -6.33
C LEU A 100 -12.53 -9.08 -6.11
N ALA A 101 -12.52 -8.03 -5.28
CA ALA A 101 -11.32 -7.27 -4.94
C ALA A 101 -10.27 -8.16 -4.25
N LYS A 102 -10.70 -9.03 -3.33
CA LYS A 102 -9.83 -10.01 -2.66
C LYS A 102 -9.21 -10.99 -3.67
N PHE A 103 -9.99 -11.50 -4.61
CA PHE A 103 -9.47 -12.33 -5.69
C PHE A 103 -8.43 -11.57 -6.52
N LEU A 104 -8.78 -10.40 -7.04
CA LEU A 104 -7.90 -9.62 -7.92
C LEU A 104 -6.60 -9.19 -7.23
N ARG A 105 -6.65 -8.78 -5.95
CA ARG A 105 -5.46 -8.47 -5.13
C ARG A 105 -4.53 -9.66 -4.93
N SER A 106 -5.04 -10.90 -5.02
CA SER A 106 -4.22 -12.12 -4.94
C SER A 106 -3.52 -12.49 -6.24
N GLN A 107 -3.89 -11.85 -7.36
CA GLN A 107 -3.32 -12.13 -8.68
C GLN A 107 -2.14 -11.20 -8.98
N ASP A 108 -1.23 -11.63 -9.86
CA ASP A 108 -0.16 -10.76 -10.37
C ASP A 108 -0.71 -9.77 -11.42
N LEU A 109 -1.23 -8.65 -10.93
CA LEU A 109 -1.68 -7.54 -11.76
C LEU A 109 -0.53 -6.61 -12.17
N LYS A 110 0.71 -6.89 -11.74
CA LYS A 110 1.87 -5.98 -11.82
C LYS A 110 1.53 -4.59 -11.25
N PRO A 111 1.11 -4.51 -9.97
CA PRO A 111 0.76 -3.24 -9.36
C PRO A 111 1.96 -2.29 -9.39
N ARG A 112 1.67 -1.00 -9.57
CA ARG A 112 2.65 0.09 -9.51
C ARG A 112 2.25 1.04 -8.39
N THR A 113 3.21 1.50 -7.60
CA THR A 113 2.94 2.52 -6.60
C THR A 113 2.67 3.87 -7.27
N CYS A 114 1.67 4.58 -6.77
CA CYS A 114 1.27 5.91 -7.21
C CYS A 114 1.00 6.82 -6.02
N ILE A 115 0.96 8.13 -6.26
CA ILE A 115 0.54 9.12 -5.27
C ILE A 115 -0.88 9.58 -5.62
N LEU A 116 -1.82 9.37 -4.71
CA LEU A 116 -3.18 9.89 -4.80
C LEU A 116 -3.44 10.74 -3.55
N ASN A 117 -3.77 12.02 -3.73
CA ASN A 117 -4.04 12.96 -2.63
C ASN A 117 -2.91 13.04 -1.58
N GLY A 118 -1.65 12.81 -1.99
CA GLY A 118 -0.49 12.78 -1.09
C GLY A 118 -0.12 11.39 -0.57
N ASP A 119 -1.04 10.42 -0.61
CA ASP A 119 -0.81 9.06 -0.12
C ASP A 119 -0.28 8.13 -1.19
N ARG A 120 0.59 7.20 -0.78
CA ARG A 120 1.05 6.11 -1.65
C ARG A 120 -0.02 5.02 -1.73
N LYS A 121 -0.48 4.73 -2.95
CA LYS A 121 -1.46 3.68 -3.23
C LYS A 121 -0.97 2.80 -4.37
N ASP A 122 -1.58 1.62 -4.51
CA ASP A 122 -1.27 0.70 -5.60
C ASP A 122 -2.23 0.94 -6.76
N MET A 123 -1.69 1.16 -7.96
CA MET A 123 -2.45 1.17 -9.21
C MET A 123 -2.18 -0.07 -10.05
N PHE A 124 -3.14 -0.45 -10.89
CA PHE A 124 -3.02 -1.54 -11.85
C PHE A 124 -3.71 -1.16 -13.16
N LYS A 125 -3.35 -1.85 -14.25
CA LYS A 125 -3.94 -1.64 -15.58
C LYS A 125 -5.17 -2.54 -15.76
N VAL A 126 -6.27 -1.99 -16.28
CA VAL A 126 -7.55 -2.72 -16.46
C VAL A 126 -7.36 -3.99 -17.28
N LYS A 127 -6.59 -3.95 -18.38
CA LYS A 127 -6.24 -5.13 -19.19
C LYS A 127 -5.74 -6.32 -18.38
N ARG A 128 -4.95 -6.09 -17.32
CA ARG A 128 -4.42 -7.16 -16.47
C ARG A 128 -5.50 -7.75 -15.57
N ALA A 129 -6.38 -6.91 -15.02
CA ALA A 129 -7.50 -7.35 -14.22
C ALA A 129 -8.50 -8.16 -15.05
N LEU A 130 -8.88 -7.68 -16.24
CA LEU A 130 -9.78 -8.42 -17.13
C LEU A 130 -9.22 -9.79 -17.52
N ARG A 131 -7.92 -9.86 -17.86
CA ARG A 131 -7.24 -11.14 -18.12
C ARG A 131 -7.25 -12.07 -16.90
N ALA A 132 -7.13 -11.53 -15.69
CA ALA A 132 -7.19 -12.32 -14.46
C ALA A 132 -8.60 -12.86 -14.19
N LEU A 133 -9.65 -12.11 -14.52
CA LEU A 133 -11.04 -12.57 -14.42
C LEU A 133 -11.40 -13.66 -15.42
N GLN A 134 -10.77 -13.66 -16.59
CA GLN A 134 -10.93 -14.73 -17.60
C GLN A 134 -10.00 -15.94 -17.35
N SER A 135 -9.22 -15.93 -16.27
CA SER A 135 -8.25 -16.99 -16.02
C SER A 135 -8.92 -18.21 -15.36
N PRO A 136 -8.36 -19.42 -15.52
CA PRO A 136 -8.84 -20.62 -14.80
C PRO A 136 -8.72 -20.47 -13.27
N ALA A 137 -7.92 -19.53 -12.78
CA ALA A 137 -7.86 -19.21 -11.36
C ALA A 137 -9.16 -18.57 -10.86
N TYR A 138 -9.84 -17.77 -11.69
CA TYR A 138 -11.14 -17.18 -11.36
C TYR A 138 -12.23 -18.24 -11.27
N GLU A 139 -12.29 -19.17 -12.23
CA GLU A 139 -13.25 -20.29 -12.19
C GLU A 139 -13.06 -21.14 -10.93
N LYS A 140 -11.81 -21.44 -10.57
CA LYS A 140 -11.49 -22.14 -9.31
C LYS A 140 -11.90 -21.34 -8.08
N ALA A 141 -11.72 -20.01 -8.10
CA ALA A 141 -12.14 -19.14 -7.02
C ALA A 141 -13.66 -19.09 -6.88
N ARG A 142 -14.40 -19.06 -7.99
CA ARG A 142 -15.87 -19.11 -8.02
C ARG A 142 -16.41 -20.44 -7.47
N LYS A 143 -15.79 -21.57 -7.81
CA LYS A 143 -16.14 -22.89 -7.23
C LYS A 143 -16.01 -22.90 -5.70
N LYS A 144 -15.06 -22.15 -5.15
CA LYS A 144 -14.86 -22.00 -3.69
C LYS A 144 -15.74 -20.92 -3.07
N ASN A 145 -16.11 -19.90 -3.83
CA ASN A 145 -16.91 -18.78 -3.37
C ASN A 145 -18.04 -18.50 -4.39
N PRO A 146 -19.23 -19.08 -4.17
CA PRO A 146 -20.38 -18.89 -5.05
C PRO A 146 -20.86 -17.44 -5.16
N ALA A 147 -20.39 -16.53 -4.30
CA ALA A 147 -20.71 -15.11 -4.39
C ALA A 147 -20.05 -14.41 -5.60
N LEU A 148 -19.03 -15.01 -6.22
CA LEU A 148 -18.38 -14.43 -7.40
C LEU A 148 -19.27 -14.59 -8.66
N PRO A 149 -19.48 -13.52 -9.45
CA PRO A 149 -20.27 -13.58 -10.67
C PRO A 149 -19.73 -14.58 -11.69
N GLU A 150 -20.63 -15.10 -12.53
CA GLU A 150 -20.23 -15.87 -13.69
C GLU A 150 -19.83 -14.96 -14.85
N ILE A 151 -18.80 -15.37 -15.59
CA ILE A 151 -18.31 -14.62 -16.76
C ILE A 151 -18.43 -15.52 -17.98
N THR A 152 -19.46 -15.27 -18.78
CA THR A 152 -19.75 -15.99 -20.03
C THR A 152 -19.35 -15.21 -21.26
N ASP A 153 -19.52 -13.90 -21.21
CA ASP A 153 -19.41 -12.99 -22.34
C ASP A 153 -18.69 -11.68 -21.96
N ARG A 154 -18.36 -10.86 -22.96
CA ARG A 154 -17.63 -9.61 -22.73
C ARG A 154 -18.41 -8.62 -21.86
N ALA A 155 -19.75 -8.58 -21.96
CA ALA A 155 -20.55 -7.68 -21.14
C ALA A 155 -20.58 -8.14 -19.68
N SER A 156 -20.71 -9.45 -19.42
CA SER A 156 -20.61 -10.01 -18.05
C SER A 156 -19.25 -9.71 -17.40
N LEU A 157 -18.16 -9.76 -18.17
CA LEU A 157 -16.81 -9.42 -17.71
C LEU A 157 -16.71 -7.96 -17.29
N GLU A 158 -17.19 -7.04 -18.13
CA GLU A 158 -17.16 -5.61 -17.86
C GLU A 158 -18.09 -5.22 -16.70
N ASN A 159 -19.27 -5.82 -16.62
CA ASN A 159 -20.20 -5.61 -15.50
C ASN A 159 -19.62 -6.14 -14.18
N THR A 160 -18.96 -7.29 -14.20
CA THR A 160 -18.22 -7.82 -13.05
C THR A 160 -17.12 -6.85 -12.62
N PHE A 161 -16.34 -6.32 -13.56
CA PHE A 161 -15.30 -5.33 -13.26
C PHE A 161 -15.87 -4.02 -12.69
N LYS A 162 -17.00 -3.54 -13.23
CA LYS A 162 -17.69 -2.32 -12.75
C LYS A 162 -18.18 -2.40 -11.30
N LEU A 163 -18.25 -3.59 -10.71
CA LEU A 163 -18.51 -3.73 -9.27
C LEU A 163 -17.44 -3.03 -8.42
N LEU A 164 -16.19 -2.93 -8.89
CA LEU A 164 -15.10 -2.29 -8.16
C LEU A 164 -15.32 -0.78 -7.98
N PRO A 165 -15.54 0.04 -9.04
CA PRO A 165 -15.82 1.46 -8.87
C PRO A 165 -17.16 1.74 -8.22
N MET A 166 -18.20 0.93 -8.48
CA MET A 166 -19.50 1.11 -7.83
C MET A 166 -19.46 0.91 -6.31
N SER A 167 -18.53 0.11 -5.81
CA SER A 167 -18.33 -0.14 -4.37
C SER A 167 -17.18 0.67 -3.76
N MET A 168 -16.61 1.63 -4.50
CA MET A 168 -15.48 2.47 -4.06
C MET A 168 -14.24 1.66 -3.63
N LEU A 169 -14.08 0.42 -4.12
CA LEU A 169 -12.92 -0.43 -3.78
C LEU A 169 -11.71 -0.13 -4.65
N ALA A 170 -11.95 0.20 -5.91
CA ALA A 170 -10.95 0.71 -6.84
C ALA A 170 -11.58 1.69 -7.82
N LEU A 171 -10.90 2.81 -8.07
CA LEU A 171 -11.39 3.86 -8.96
C LEU A 171 -10.43 4.11 -10.10
N ARG A 172 -10.99 4.48 -11.26
CA ARG A 172 -10.23 4.95 -12.42
C ARG A 172 -9.44 6.19 -12.03
N VAL A 173 -8.19 6.19 -12.44
CA VAL A 173 -7.30 7.32 -12.26
C VAL A 173 -6.63 7.71 -13.58
N ALA A 174 -6.41 9.02 -13.72
CA ALA A 174 -5.60 9.60 -14.77
C ALA A 174 -4.30 10.12 -14.16
N LYS A 175 -3.21 10.03 -14.92
CA LYS A 175 -1.95 10.66 -14.53
C LYS A 175 -2.14 12.17 -14.58
N ILE A 176 -1.79 12.87 -13.51
CA ILE A 176 -1.74 14.32 -13.54
C ILE A 176 -0.47 14.70 -14.29
N ASP A 177 -0.61 15.35 -15.43
CA ASP A 177 0.52 15.98 -16.05
C ASP A 177 0.79 17.32 -15.35
N PRO A 178 2.03 17.55 -14.85
CA PRO A 178 2.39 18.81 -14.18
C PRO A 178 2.15 20.07 -15.02
N ASN A 179 1.95 19.90 -16.33
CA ASN A 179 1.78 20.97 -17.30
C ASN A 179 0.31 21.18 -17.74
N GLU A 180 -0.62 20.27 -17.42
CA GLU A 180 -2.04 20.35 -17.84
C GLU A 180 -2.81 21.52 -17.19
N GLY A 181 -2.27 22.14 -16.13
CA GLY A 181 -2.90 23.29 -15.46
C GLY A 181 -2.55 24.66 -16.06
N HIS A 182 -1.76 24.73 -17.13
CA HIS A 182 -1.21 25.98 -17.67
C HIS A 182 -1.69 26.35 -19.09
N GLU A 183 -2.74 25.71 -19.62
CA GLU A 183 -3.23 26.00 -20.99
C GLU A 183 -4.18 27.21 -21.09
N GLY A 184 -4.52 27.87 -19.98
CA GLY A 184 -5.54 28.95 -19.96
C GLY A 184 -5.11 30.34 -19.51
N HIS A 185 -3.99 30.51 -18.79
CA HIS A 185 -3.55 31.82 -18.29
C HIS A 185 -2.03 31.98 -18.33
N ASN A 186 -1.58 32.89 -19.18
CA ASN A 186 -0.20 33.12 -19.60
C ASN A 186 0.60 33.98 -18.60
N HIS A 187 0.48 33.73 -17.29
CA HIS A 187 1.14 34.54 -16.25
C HIS A 187 1.69 33.73 -15.07
N ALA A 188 2.48 32.68 -15.31
CA ALA A 188 3.47 32.20 -14.36
C ALA A 188 4.44 31.22 -15.04
N PRO A 189 5.76 31.28 -14.77
CA PRO A 189 6.67 30.23 -15.20
C PRO A 189 6.20 28.88 -14.61
N PRO A 190 6.20 27.79 -15.40
CA PRO A 190 5.65 26.51 -14.97
C PRO A 190 6.37 26.06 -13.69
N LYS A 191 5.59 25.84 -12.62
CA LYS A 191 6.13 25.34 -11.36
C LYS A 191 6.54 23.89 -11.59
N LYS A 192 7.80 23.68 -11.97
CA LYS A 192 8.40 22.36 -12.22
C LYS A 192 8.34 21.54 -10.94
N THR A 193 7.22 20.88 -10.68
CA THR A 193 7.12 19.91 -9.60
C THR A 193 8.04 18.74 -9.95
N LYS A 194 9.03 18.50 -9.09
CA LYS A 194 10.07 17.49 -9.29
C LYS A 194 9.42 16.10 -9.34
N ARG A 195 9.25 15.55 -10.54
CA ARG A 195 8.74 14.19 -10.72
C ARG A 195 9.79 13.19 -10.24
N ILE A 196 9.41 12.31 -9.33
CA ILE A 196 10.22 11.15 -8.98
C ILE A 196 10.02 10.10 -10.08
N LYS A 197 11.12 9.74 -10.77
CA LYS A 197 11.08 8.74 -11.84
C LYS A 197 10.50 7.43 -11.30
N GLY A 198 9.47 6.91 -11.95
CA GLY A 198 8.79 5.67 -11.56
C GLY A 198 7.59 5.84 -10.62
N LEU A 199 7.37 7.03 -10.04
CA LEU A 199 6.21 7.32 -9.18
C LEU A 199 5.28 8.31 -9.88
N TRP A 200 4.02 7.92 -10.08
CA TRP A 200 3.03 8.75 -10.78
C TRP A 200 2.11 9.41 -9.77
N THR A 201 1.95 10.73 -9.86
CA THR A 201 0.85 11.44 -9.19
C THR A 201 -0.39 11.31 -10.04
N VAL A 202 -1.49 10.86 -9.44
CA VAL A 202 -2.72 10.55 -10.16
C VAL A 202 -3.91 11.26 -9.52
N ARG A 203 -4.92 11.57 -10.34
CA ARG A 203 -6.24 12.06 -9.89
C ARG A 203 -7.31 11.03 -10.21
N ILE A 204 -8.34 10.97 -9.37
CA ILE A 204 -9.54 10.18 -9.66
C ILE A 204 -10.30 10.87 -10.79
N GLU A 205 -10.66 10.11 -11.82
CA GLU A 205 -11.46 10.62 -12.93
C GLU A 205 -12.95 10.44 -12.61
N PRO A 206 -13.81 11.45 -12.79
CA PRO A 206 -15.26 11.28 -12.54
C PRO A 206 -15.87 10.19 -13.43
N GLN A 207 -15.39 10.05 -14.67
CA GLN A 207 -15.90 9.07 -15.61
C GLN A 207 -15.25 7.69 -15.41
N GLN A 208 -15.97 6.77 -14.75
CA GLN A 208 -15.49 5.42 -14.41
C GLN A 208 -15.65 4.40 -15.56
N GLU A 209 -14.89 4.58 -16.64
CA GLU A 209 -14.88 3.64 -17.77
C GLU A 209 -13.99 2.41 -17.52
N ALA A 210 -14.37 1.27 -18.10
CA ALA A 210 -13.66 -0.02 -17.97
C ALA A 210 -12.83 -0.39 -19.22
N LYS A 211 -12.28 0.60 -19.95
CA LYS A 211 -11.43 0.35 -21.11
C LYS A 211 -10.10 -0.28 -20.70
N GLU A 212 -9.59 -1.20 -21.52
CA GLU A 212 -8.38 -2.00 -21.22
C GLU A 212 -7.12 -1.17 -20.93
N GLU A 213 -7.04 0.02 -21.53
CA GLU A 213 -5.87 0.89 -21.43
C GLU A 213 -5.81 1.72 -20.15
N MET A 214 -6.93 1.80 -19.43
CA MET A 214 -7.08 2.64 -18.26
C MET A 214 -6.36 2.08 -17.03
N TYR A 215 -6.07 2.96 -16.08
CA TYR A 215 -5.47 2.63 -14.80
C TYR A 215 -6.50 2.80 -13.69
N TYR A 216 -6.49 1.87 -12.74
CA TYR A 216 -7.31 1.92 -11.54
C TYR A 216 -6.40 1.89 -10.33
N VAL A 217 -6.75 2.65 -9.31
CA VAL A 217 -6.06 2.65 -8.01
C VAL A 217 -6.89 1.84 -7.01
N TRP A 218 -6.23 1.02 -6.20
CA TRP A 218 -6.87 0.37 -5.08
C TRP A 218 -7.07 1.36 -3.94
N LEU A 219 -8.32 1.54 -3.53
CA LEU A 219 -8.67 2.23 -2.28
C LEU A 219 -8.82 1.22 -1.13
N TRP A 220 -9.21 0.00 -1.46
CA TRP A 220 -9.32 -1.09 -0.51
C TRP A 220 -7.96 -1.75 -0.24
N GLU A 221 -7.52 -1.74 1.03
CA GLU A 221 -6.21 -2.24 1.46
C GLU A 221 -6.21 -3.71 1.90
N GLY A 222 -7.37 -4.38 1.89
CA GLY A 222 -7.46 -5.78 2.30
C GLY A 222 -7.56 -5.99 3.81
N SER A 223 -7.36 -7.24 4.23
CA SER A 223 -7.38 -7.62 5.64
C SER A 223 -6.05 -7.23 6.31
N GLN A 224 -6.10 -6.21 7.17
CA GLN A 224 -4.95 -5.75 7.97
C GLN A 224 -4.74 -6.58 9.25
N ILE A 225 -5.40 -7.74 9.40
CA ILE A 225 -5.36 -8.53 10.63
C ILE A 225 -3.93 -8.98 10.93
N LYS A 226 -3.19 -9.50 9.96
CA LYS A 226 -1.79 -9.92 10.18
C LYS A 226 -0.91 -8.78 10.68
N THR A 227 -1.00 -7.61 10.03
CA THR A 227 -0.26 -6.41 10.44
C THR A 227 -0.62 -6.02 11.88
N LYS A 228 -1.91 -6.02 12.22
CA LYS A 228 -2.37 -5.74 13.60
C LYS A 228 -1.89 -6.79 14.61
N VAL A 229 -1.90 -8.07 14.26
CA VAL A 229 -1.37 -9.15 15.12
C VAL A 229 0.13 -8.97 15.33
N TYR A 230 0.91 -8.70 14.29
CA TYR A 230 2.34 -8.45 14.44
C TYR A 230 2.62 -7.19 15.25
N ALA A 231 1.84 -6.12 15.06
CA ALA A 231 1.96 -4.91 15.87
C ALA A 231 1.65 -5.18 17.35
N ALA A 232 0.59 -5.94 17.64
CA ALA A 232 0.24 -6.34 19.00
C ALA A 232 1.32 -7.24 19.62
N LEU A 233 1.84 -8.22 18.88
CA LEU A 233 2.92 -9.10 19.31
C LEU A 233 4.20 -8.30 19.61
N ALA A 234 4.59 -7.39 18.72
CA ALA A 234 5.74 -6.52 18.93
C ALA A 234 5.58 -5.65 20.18
N LEU A 235 4.39 -5.11 20.40
CA LEU A 235 4.06 -4.34 21.61
C LEU A 235 4.18 -5.20 22.87
N LEU A 236 3.68 -6.44 22.85
CA LEU A 236 3.82 -7.37 23.98
C LEU A 236 5.28 -7.73 24.26
N VAL A 237 6.09 -7.94 23.23
CA VAL A 237 7.53 -8.22 23.39
C VAL A 237 8.25 -7.02 24.02
N ILE A 238 8.03 -5.81 23.52
CA ILE A 238 8.63 -4.59 24.08
C ILE A 238 8.18 -4.41 25.54
N PHE A 239 6.89 -4.60 25.82
CA PHE A 239 6.34 -4.52 27.17
C PHE A 239 6.98 -5.54 28.12
N ALA A 240 7.14 -6.79 27.68
CA ALA A 240 7.81 -7.82 28.47
C ALA A 240 9.26 -7.43 28.82
N VAL A 241 10.02 -6.89 27.85
CA VAL A 241 11.40 -6.43 28.05
C VAL A 241 11.46 -5.24 29.02
N VAL A 242 10.59 -4.25 28.89
CA VAL A 242 10.55 -3.09 29.80
C VAL A 242 10.20 -3.52 31.24
N LEU A 243 9.37 -4.55 31.39
CA LEU A 243 9.04 -5.15 32.69
C LEU A 243 10.14 -6.06 33.25
N TYR A 244 11.32 -6.16 32.64
CA TYR A 244 12.45 -6.94 33.17
C TYR A 244 12.71 -6.74 34.68
N PRO A 245 12.60 -5.53 35.27
CA PRO A 245 12.74 -5.34 36.72
C PRO A 245 11.75 -6.14 37.58
N LEU A 246 10.56 -6.43 37.04
CA LEU A 246 9.48 -7.18 37.69
C LEU A 246 9.57 -8.70 37.45
N TRP A 247 10.54 -9.18 36.65
CA TRP A 247 10.65 -10.61 36.33
C TRP A 247 11.02 -11.44 37.56
N PRO A 248 10.52 -12.68 37.67
CA PRO A 248 10.91 -13.58 38.76
C PRO A 248 12.41 -13.89 38.70
N LEU A 249 13.02 -14.13 39.87
CA LEU A 249 14.47 -14.31 39.98
C LEU A 249 15.02 -15.43 39.09
N LYS A 250 14.23 -16.51 38.89
CA LYS A 250 14.59 -17.65 38.02
C LYS A 250 14.73 -17.24 36.54
N MET A 251 13.83 -16.39 36.03
CA MET A 251 13.93 -15.90 34.65
C MET A 251 15.11 -14.96 34.47
N ARG A 252 15.37 -14.08 35.45
CA ARG A 252 16.56 -13.20 35.44
C ARG A 252 17.86 -14.00 35.41
N GLN A 253 17.96 -15.06 36.22
CA GLN A 253 19.08 -16.00 36.17
C GLN A 253 19.20 -16.67 34.79
N GLY A 254 18.08 -17.09 34.19
CA GLY A 254 18.06 -17.65 32.84
C GLY A 254 18.63 -16.68 31.80
N VAL A 255 18.19 -15.42 31.79
CA VAL A 255 18.73 -14.39 30.89
C VAL A 255 20.22 -14.14 31.15
N TYR A 256 20.64 -14.10 32.42
CA TYR A 256 22.04 -13.94 32.78
C TYR A 256 22.92 -15.06 32.21
N TYR A 257 22.55 -16.33 32.41
CA TYR A 257 23.32 -17.45 31.89
C TYR A 257 23.25 -17.55 30.38
N LEU A 258 22.11 -17.21 29.76
CA LEU A 258 21.98 -17.15 28.31
C LEU A 258 22.89 -16.06 27.72
N SER A 259 22.94 -14.89 28.34
CA SER A 259 23.85 -13.80 27.96
C SER A 259 25.31 -14.22 28.06
N TRP A 260 25.72 -14.82 29.18
CA TRP A 260 27.06 -15.39 29.33
C TRP A 260 27.36 -16.49 28.31
N GLY A 261 26.38 -17.34 28.00
CA GLY A 261 26.49 -18.35 26.95
C GLY A 261 26.77 -17.74 25.57
N PHE A 262 26.04 -16.69 25.20
CA PHE A 262 26.30 -15.95 23.96
C PHE A 262 27.65 -15.24 23.98
N LEU A 263 28.08 -14.66 25.11
CA LEU A 263 29.41 -14.06 25.24
C LEU A 263 30.54 -15.07 25.11
N ILE A 264 30.39 -16.27 25.70
CA ILE A 264 31.37 -17.35 25.56
C ILE A 264 31.41 -17.87 24.12
N LEU A 265 30.24 -18.08 23.49
CA LEU A 265 30.14 -18.47 22.08
C LEU A 265 30.81 -17.44 21.17
N LEU A 266 30.55 -16.15 21.41
CA LEU A 266 31.14 -15.04 20.67
C LEU A 266 32.66 -14.96 20.89
N GLY A 267 33.11 -15.11 22.14
CA GLY A 267 34.53 -15.15 22.49
C GLY A 267 35.26 -16.32 21.83
N LEU A 268 34.65 -17.50 21.79
CA LEU A 268 35.19 -18.68 21.10
C LEU A 268 35.27 -18.46 19.59
N PHE A 269 34.26 -17.81 19.00
CA PHE A 269 34.28 -17.44 17.59
C PHE A 269 35.44 -16.49 17.25
N PHE A 270 35.66 -15.44 18.05
CA PHE A 270 36.80 -14.54 17.87
C PHE A 270 38.14 -15.22 18.12
N LEU A 271 38.25 -16.06 19.14
CA LEU A 271 39.45 -16.83 19.42
C LEU A 271 39.82 -17.73 18.22
N MET A 272 38.82 -18.38 17.61
CA MET A 272 38.99 -19.18 16.40
C MET A 272 39.43 -18.30 15.21
N ALA A 273 38.81 -17.13 15.01
CA ALA A 273 39.19 -16.20 13.95
C ALA A 273 40.63 -15.65 14.11
N ILE A 274 41.04 -15.34 15.34
CA ILE A 274 42.42 -14.93 15.66
C ILE A 274 43.40 -16.09 15.43
N PHE A 275 43.07 -17.28 15.93
CA PHE A 275 43.86 -18.49 15.73
C PHE A 275 44.09 -18.78 14.24
N ARG A 276 43.06 -18.63 13.40
CA ARG A 276 43.17 -18.73 11.94
C ARG A 276 44.22 -17.77 11.38
N VAL A 277 44.22 -16.51 11.82
CA VAL A 277 45.19 -15.50 11.32
C VAL A 277 46.60 -15.84 11.78
N ILE A 278 46.80 -16.19 13.05
CA ILE A 278 48.11 -16.59 13.59
C ILE A 278 48.64 -17.81 12.82
N LEU A 279 47.80 -18.84 12.65
CA LEU A 279 48.14 -20.04 11.89
C LEU A 279 48.56 -19.69 10.46
N PHE A 280 47.80 -18.82 9.79
CA PHE A 280 48.13 -18.36 8.44
C PHE A 280 49.47 -17.62 8.41
N CYS A 281 49.72 -16.68 9.33
CA CYS A 281 50.99 -15.95 9.41
C CYS A 281 52.17 -16.90 9.62
N VAL A 282 52.11 -17.81 10.60
CA VAL A 282 53.20 -18.76 10.88
C VAL A 282 53.44 -19.66 9.67
N THR A 283 52.38 -20.26 9.12
CA THR A 283 52.52 -21.18 7.98
C THR A 283 52.92 -20.46 6.70
N TYR A 284 52.57 -19.18 6.51
CA TYR A 284 53.03 -18.39 5.37
C TYR A 284 54.55 -18.22 5.37
N PHE A 285 55.17 -17.99 6.54
CA PHE A 285 56.63 -17.84 6.65
C PHE A 285 57.38 -19.18 6.68
N VAL A 286 56.82 -20.22 7.30
CA VAL A 286 57.48 -21.54 7.42
C VAL A 286 57.24 -22.43 6.19
N THR A 287 56.01 -22.44 5.66
CA THR A 287 55.57 -23.29 4.54
C THR A 287 54.65 -22.50 3.57
N PRO A 288 55.21 -21.62 2.72
CA PRO A 288 54.43 -20.89 1.71
C PRO A 288 53.64 -21.89 0.84
N PRO A 289 52.34 -21.66 0.56
CA PRO A 289 51.65 -20.36 0.48
C PRO A 289 50.87 -19.91 1.72
N GLY A 290 50.93 -20.65 2.83
CA GLY A 290 50.16 -20.40 4.05
C GLY A 290 48.87 -21.23 4.13
N LEU A 291 48.60 -21.77 5.30
CA LEU A 291 47.44 -22.60 5.62
C LEU A 291 46.28 -21.72 6.09
N TRP A 292 45.13 -21.88 5.45
CA TRP A 292 43.93 -21.08 5.68
C TRP A 292 42.83 -21.94 6.33
N LEU A 293 42.52 -21.66 7.59
CA LEU A 293 41.53 -22.42 8.38
C LEU A 293 40.11 -21.88 8.17
N PHE A 294 39.15 -22.75 7.83
CA PHE A 294 37.76 -22.46 7.45
C PHE A 294 37.62 -21.42 6.32
N PRO A 295 38.12 -21.67 5.10
CA PRO A 295 38.07 -20.69 4.00
C PRO A 295 36.73 -19.98 3.85
N ASN A 296 35.62 -20.71 3.98
CA ASN A 296 34.26 -20.22 3.79
C ASN A 296 33.64 -19.47 4.99
N LEU A 297 34.39 -19.19 6.07
CA LEU A 297 33.86 -18.56 7.28
C LEU A 297 33.19 -17.20 7.03
N TRP A 298 33.64 -16.49 5.98
CA TRP A 298 33.16 -15.16 5.59
C TRP A 298 32.49 -15.14 4.22
N GLU A 299 32.25 -16.30 3.63
CA GLU A 299 31.56 -16.42 2.34
C GLU A 299 30.04 -16.47 2.56
N ASP A 300 29.27 -16.10 1.54
CA ASP A 300 27.80 -16.11 1.55
C ASP A 300 27.23 -17.54 1.50
N VAL A 301 27.61 -18.36 2.48
CA VAL A 301 27.18 -19.76 2.62
C VAL A 301 26.44 -19.97 3.94
N SER A 302 25.72 -21.08 4.03
CA SER A 302 24.99 -21.42 5.25
C SER A 302 25.95 -21.66 6.42
N PHE A 303 25.52 -21.41 7.66
CA PHE A 303 26.36 -21.52 8.87
C PHE A 303 27.19 -22.82 8.95
N LEU A 304 26.60 -23.99 8.63
CA LEU A 304 27.33 -25.27 8.66
C LEU A 304 28.35 -25.43 7.54
N ASP A 305 28.13 -24.75 6.42
CA ASP A 305 29.00 -24.78 5.24
C ASP A 305 30.16 -23.79 5.38
N SER A 306 30.01 -22.75 6.22
CA SER A 306 31.08 -21.83 6.61
C SER A 306 32.27 -22.55 7.27
N PHE A 307 32.04 -23.69 7.93
CA PHE A 307 33.06 -24.50 8.60
C PHE A 307 33.59 -25.66 7.76
N LYS A 308 33.21 -25.75 6.47
CA LYS A 308 33.65 -26.80 5.55
C LYS A 308 34.20 -26.17 4.26
N PRO A 309 35.36 -26.61 3.75
CA PRO A 309 36.33 -27.52 4.37
C PRO A 309 36.99 -26.91 5.62
N VAL A 310 37.57 -27.76 6.49
CA VAL A 310 38.19 -27.30 7.75
C VAL A 310 39.44 -26.46 7.48
N TRP A 311 40.22 -26.81 6.46
CA TRP A 311 41.42 -26.08 6.06
C TRP A 311 41.62 -26.15 4.54
N ALA A 312 42.32 -25.17 3.99
CA ALA A 312 42.78 -25.14 2.61
C ALA A 312 44.13 -24.41 2.54
N TRP A 313 44.97 -24.73 1.56
CA TRP A 313 46.16 -23.92 1.29
C TRP A 313 45.74 -22.65 0.56
N HIS A 314 46.34 -21.52 0.92
CA HIS A 314 46.07 -20.25 0.24
C HIS A 314 46.54 -20.34 -1.21
N GLU A 315 45.69 -19.96 -2.16
CA GLU A 315 46.05 -20.00 -3.57
C GLU A 315 47.07 -18.88 -3.85
N THR A 316 48.35 -19.22 -3.96
CA THR A 316 49.28 -18.33 -4.67
C THR A 316 48.81 -18.25 -6.11
N GLU A 317 48.43 -17.07 -6.56
CA GLU A 317 48.25 -16.68 -7.96
C GLU A 317 49.46 -17.12 -8.81
N LYS A 318 49.51 -18.40 -9.20
CA LYS A 318 50.42 -18.87 -10.22
C LYS A 318 49.77 -18.54 -11.55
N LYS A 319 50.34 -17.52 -12.20
CA LYS A 319 50.07 -17.06 -13.57
C LYS A 319 49.46 -18.15 -14.44
N LYS A 320 48.29 -17.86 -15.01
CA LYS A 320 47.59 -18.61 -16.06
C LYS A 320 48.54 -19.43 -16.94
N LYS A 321 48.52 -20.76 -16.79
CA LYS A 321 48.76 -21.70 -17.89
C LYS A 321 47.57 -22.64 -17.96
N LYS A 322 46.75 -22.45 -19.00
CA LYS A 322 45.77 -23.44 -19.46
C LYS A 322 46.51 -24.77 -19.65
N LYS A 323 46.17 -25.79 -18.86
CA LYS A 323 46.09 -27.17 -19.34
C LYS A 323 45.09 -27.94 -18.49
N ALA A 324 44.15 -28.57 -19.20
CA ALA A 324 43.10 -29.42 -18.67
C ALA A 324 43.64 -30.59 -17.83
N THR A 325 42.70 -31.28 -17.18
CA THR A 325 42.82 -32.51 -16.38
C THR A 325 43.33 -32.35 -14.96
N THR A 326 42.40 -32.14 -14.01
CA THR A 326 42.08 -33.11 -12.92
C THR A 326 40.82 -32.60 -12.20
N ALA A 327 39.67 -32.65 -12.87
CA ALA A 327 38.37 -32.61 -12.23
C ALA A 327 37.91 -34.06 -12.03
N LYS A 328 38.37 -34.71 -10.96
CA LYS A 328 37.95 -36.09 -10.62
C LYS A 328 38.04 -36.44 -9.14
N SER A 329 37.85 -35.48 -8.24
CA SER A 329 37.81 -35.76 -6.79
C SER A 329 36.62 -35.16 -6.02
N SER A 330 35.70 -34.44 -6.67
CA SER A 330 34.49 -33.91 -6.02
C SER A 330 33.16 -34.44 -6.58
N ALA A 331 33.17 -35.21 -7.68
CA ALA A 331 31.95 -35.76 -8.28
C ALA A 331 31.54 -37.14 -7.73
N SER A 332 32.44 -37.89 -7.09
CA SER A 332 32.13 -39.24 -6.57
C SER A 332 31.44 -39.23 -5.20
N ALA A 333 31.63 -38.20 -4.37
CA ALA A 333 31.00 -38.11 -3.05
C ALA A 333 29.54 -37.60 -3.11
N GLN A 334 29.18 -36.85 -4.15
CA GLN A 334 27.84 -36.31 -4.32
C GLN A 334 26.92 -37.27 -5.10
N ALA A 335 27.49 -38.12 -5.97
CA ALA A 335 26.76 -39.18 -6.66
C ALA A 335 26.35 -40.35 -5.73
N THR A 336 27.14 -40.66 -4.70
CA THR A 336 26.82 -41.72 -3.72
C THR A 336 25.75 -41.32 -2.70
N PHE A 337 25.47 -40.02 -2.54
CA PHE A 337 24.42 -39.51 -1.64
C PHE A 337 23.06 -39.34 -2.33
N SER A 338 23.05 -39.02 -3.64
CA SER A 338 21.80 -38.93 -4.41
C SER A 338 21.22 -40.30 -4.82
N ALA A 339 22.04 -41.35 -4.88
CA ALA A 339 21.56 -42.72 -5.15
C ALA A 339 20.82 -43.36 -3.95
N THR A 340 21.03 -42.86 -2.73
CA THR A 340 20.44 -43.40 -1.49
C THR A 340 19.16 -42.67 -1.04
N THR A 341 18.80 -41.54 -1.65
CA THR A 341 17.67 -40.69 -1.23
C THR A 341 16.56 -40.52 -2.26
N GLY A 342 16.65 -41.16 -3.44
CA GLY A 342 15.54 -41.28 -4.38
C GLY A 342 15.05 -39.95 -5.01
N GLN A 343 15.85 -38.90 -5.00
CA GLN A 343 15.49 -37.59 -5.56
C GLN A 343 16.13 -37.38 -6.94
N PRO A 344 15.35 -36.93 -7.96
CA PRO A 344 15.90 -36.74 -9.30
C PRO A 344 16.82 -35.51 -9.38
N ALA A 345 17.90 -35.63 -10.17
CA ALA A 345 18.86 -34.57 -10.41
C ALA A 345 18.26 -33.40 -11.21
N PRO A 346 18.66 -32.14 -10.94
CA PRO A 346 18.16 -30.98 -11.67
C PRO A 346 18.71 -30.94 -13.11
N ALA A 347 17.84 -30.59 -14.06
CA ALA A 347 18.14 -30.51 -15.48
C ALA A 347 19.20 -29.44 -15.81
N SER A 348 20.20 -29.81 -16.62
CA SER A 348 21.16 -28.87 -17.20
C SER A 348 20.49 -28.00 -18.27
N ALA A 349 20.50 -26.69 -18.08
CA ALA A 349 20.11 -25.74 -19.11
C ALA A 349 21.29 -25.46 -20.05
N THR A 350 21.14 -25.88 -21.31
CA THR A 350 21.97 -25.43 -22.43
C THR A 350 21.49 -24.04 -22.86
N THR A 351 22.37 -23.04 -22.80
CA THR A 351 22.13 -21.76 -23.48
C THR A 351 23.26 -21.49 -24.47
N THR A 352 22.91 -21.54 -25.74
CA THR A 352 23.71 -21.18 -26.90
C THR A 352 24.19 -19.73 -26.80
N ALA A 353 25.49 -19.52 -27.02
CA ALA A 353 26.12 -18.22 -27.11
C ALA A 353 25.67 -17.46 -28.37
N THR A 354 25.37 -16.18 -28.25
CA THR A 354 25.41 -15.21 -29.35
C THR A 354 26.29 -14.06 -28.91
N ASP A 355 27.31 -13.82 -29.74
CA ASP A 355 28.34 -12.80 -29.60
C ASP A 355 27.73 -11.39 -29.66
N THR A 356 28.13 -10.49 -28.76
CA THR A 356 27.93 -9.04 -28.95
C THR A 356 29.13 -8.33 -28.37
N GLN A 357 29.98 -7.85 -29.30
CA GLN A 357 31.12 -7.00 -29.04
C GLN A 357 30.64 -5.62 -28.56
N VAL A 358 31.19 -5.13 -27.45
CA VAL A 358 31.08 -3.73 -27.06
C VAL A 358 32.48 -3.12 -27.07
N ALA A 359 32.62 -2.11 -27.92
CA ALA A 359 33.83 -1.35 -28.18
C ALA A 359 34.33 -0.60 -26.93
N THR A 360 35.65 -0.64 -26.74
CA THR A 360 36.40 0.11 -25.73
C THR A 360 36.46 1.59 -26.08
N GLY A 361 35.84 2.44 -25.26
CA GLY A 361 36.06 3.89 -25.23
C GLY A 361 36.75 4.31 -23.92
N THR A 362 37.94 4.87 -24.03
CA THR A 362 38.82 5.31 -22.94
C THR A 362 38.21 6.49 -22.16
N VAL A 363 37.98 6.35 -20.85
CA VAL A 363 37.56 7.46 -19.97
C VAL A 363 38.71 7.84 -19.04
N LYS A 364 39.20 9.09 -19.18
CA LYS A 364 40.20 9.71 -18.29
C LYS A 364 39.62 9.95 -16.88
N PRO A 365 40.42 9.82 -15.79
CA PRO A 365 39.95 10.10 -14.44
C PRO A 365 39.77 11.60 -14.21
N ARG A 366 38.67 11.98 -13.54
CA ARG A 366 38.34 13.35 -13.11
C ARG A 366 38.95 13.58 -11.73
N ASN A 367 39.70 14.68 -11.55
CA ASN A 367 40.28 15.07 -10.26
C ASN A 367 39.19 15.26 -9.19
N TYR A 368 39.43 14.66 -8.03
CA TYR A 368 38.63 14.83 -6.82
C TYR A 368 39.14 16.02 -6.02
N ILE A 369 38.24 16.90 -5.57
CA ILE A 369 38.52 18.02 -4.65
C ILE A 369 37.69 17.78 -3.38
N ALA A 370 38.34 17.78 -2.22
CA ALA A 370 37.70 17.62 -0.93
C ALA A 370 37.00 18.93 -0.47
N PRO A 371 35.90 18.86 0.29
CA PRO A 371 35.18 20.04 0.76
C PRO A 371 35.98 20.84 1.81
N ARG A 372 36.00 22.16 1.67
CA ARG A 372 36.61 23.12 2.60
C ARG A 372 35.58 23.55 3.66
N VAL A 373 35.99 23.57 4.92
CA VAL A 373 35.22 24.13 6.04
C VAL A 373 35.44 25.64 6.06
N GLU A 374 34.35 26.41 6.08
CA GLU A 374 34.36 27.86 6.13
C GLU A 374 34.16 28.28 7.59
N GLU A 375 35.22 28.83 8.21
CA GLU A 375 35.15 29.42 9.54
C GLU A 375 34.42 30.76 9.45
N LEU A 376 33.40 30.94 10.30
CA LEU A 376 32.76 32.24 10.51
C LEU A 376 33.81 33.20 11.08
N ALA A 377 34.07 34.29 10.36
CA ALA A 377 34.67 35.47 10.96
C ALA A 377 33.58 36.23 11.72
N ASP A 378 33.86 36.51 13.00
CA ASP A 378 33.17 37.51 13.80
C ASP A 378 33.36 38.89 13.15
N ASP A 379 32.27 39.60 12.87
CA ASP A 379 32.29 41.03 12.56
C ASP A 379 31.81 41.81 13.79
N GLU A 380 32.67 42.72 14.23
CA GLU A 380 32.47 43.77 15.24
C GLU A 380 31.76 45.00 14.64
#